data_AF-A0A1C5TUY7-F1
#
_entry.id   AF-A0A1C5TUY7-F1
#
_cell.length_a   1.000
_cell.length_b   1.000
_cell.length_c   1.000
_cell.angle_alpha   90.00
_cell.angle_beta   90.00
_cell.angle_gamma   90.00
#
_symmetry.space_group_name_H-M   'P 1'
#
loop_
_entity.id
_entity.type
_entity.pdbx_description
1 polymer ?
#
loop_
_entity_poly.entity_id
_entity_poly.type
_entity_poly.pdbx_seq_one_letter_code
_entity_poly.pdbx_strand_id
1 'polypeptide(L)'
;MDAETKKVQVVRAGNIETALTFFTMPEEDQRRKILKNRMFTLDLAAECARIEEINKVQKEIRELLQGTAYTERTAKIIDFIDERKNCEKKEWYTGSLHRFGRKDGTVIYRLLKNGINHYKKYIANANEKTK
;
A
#
# COMPACT_ATOMS: atom_id res chain seq x y z
N MET A 1 20.11 -30.86 -30.30
CA MET A 1 19.68 -31.73 -29.20
C MET A 1 20.95 -32.01 -28.41
N ASP A 2 21.19 -31.48 -27.23
CA ASP A 2 20.23 -31.12 -26.19
C ASP A 2 20.67 -29.91 -25.36
N ALA A 3 19.66 -29.11 -25.03
CA ALA A 3 19.74 -27.98 -24.14
C ALA A 3 20.17 -28.46 -22.75
N GLU A 4 21.25 -27.86 -22.24
CA GLU A 4 21.48 -27.51 -20.84
C GLU A 4 20.52 -28.22 -19.87
N THR A 5 20.84 -29.46 -19.52
CA THR A 5 20.08 -30.26 -18.54
C THR A 5 20.05 -29.46 -17.24
N LYS A 6 18.97 -28.71 -17.01
CA LYS A 6 18.76 -27.96 -15.76
C LYS A 6 18.98 -28.94 -14.61
N LYS A 7 19.94 -28.61 -13.74
CA LYS A 7 20.36 -29.45 -12.61
C LYS A 7 19.13 -29.86 -11.80
N VAL A 8 18.82 -31.16 -11.78
CA VAL A 8 17.65 -31.69 -11.07
C VAL A 8 17.81 -31.40 -9.58
N GLN A 9 16.87 -30.65 -9.01
CA GLN A 9 16.84 -30.31 -7.59
C GLN A 9 15.76 -31.15 -6.90
N VAL A 10 16.18 -32.01 -5.97
CA VAL A 10 15.26 -32.79 -5.12
C VAL A 10 15.18 -32.12 -3.75
N VAL A 11 13.96 -31.95 -3.25
CA VAL A 11 13.67 -31.24 -2.00
C VAL A 11 12.76 -32.10 -1.13
N ARG A 12 13.04 -32.18 0.16
CA ARG A 12 12.18 -32.79 1.16
C ARG A 12 11.61 -31.71 2.09
N ALA A 13 10.30 -31.70 2.27
CA ALA A 13 9.63 -30.83 3.22
C ALA A 13 8.38 -31.51 3.81
N GLY A 14 7.80 -30.93 4.86
CA GLY A 14 6.62 -31.49 5.52
C GLY A 14 5.32 -31.38 4.71
N ASN A 15 5.27 -30.46 3.74
CA ASN A 15 4.16 -30.32 2.80
C ASN A 15 4.66 -29.70 1.47
N ILE A 16 3.79 -29.71 0.45
CA ILE A 16 4.11 -29.24 -0.90
C ILE A 16 4.39 -27.73 -0.90
N GLU A 17 3.64 -26.94 -0.12
CA GLU A 17 3.78 -25.47 -0.08
C GLU A 17 5.17 -25.06 0.44
N THR A 18 5.60 -25.67 1.55
CA THR A 18 6.95 -25.49 2.09
C THR A 18 8.01 -25.95 1.10
N ALA A 19 7.82 -27.11 0.46
CA ALA A 19 8.76 -27.61 -0.56
C ALA A 19 8.95 -26.61 -1.69
N LEU A 20 7.86 -25.98 -2.16
CA LEU A 20 7.88 -24.99 -3.23
C LEU A 20 8.67 -23.73 -2.88
N THR A 21 8.88 -23.43 -1.59
CA THR A 21 9.70 -22.28 -1.15
C THR A 21 11.21 -22.54 -1.16
N PHE A 22 11.64 -23.80 -1.23
CA PHE A 22 13.05 -24.20 -1.12
C PHE A 22 13.79 -24.27 -2.46
N PHE A 23 13.10 -24.18 -3.59
CA PHE A 23 13.73 -24.08 -4.91
C PHE A 23 14.42 -22.72 -5.06
N THR A 24 15.73 -22.68 -5.29
CA THR A 24 16.55 -21.47 -5.17
C THR A 24 16.91 -20.82 -6.51
N MET A 25 16.27 -21.23 -7.60
CA MET A 25 16.57 -20.65 -8.92
C MET A 25 16.25 -19.14 -8.94
N PRO A 26 17.12 -18.29 -9.53
CA PRO A 26 16.89 -16.84 -9.59
C PRO A 26 15.58 -16.45 -10.27
N GLU A 27 15.19 -17.20 -11.32
CA GLU A 27 13.94 -17.05 -12.08
C GLU A 27 12.68 -17.19 -11.21
N GLU A 28 12.80 -17.85 -10.05
CA GLU A 28 11.68 -18.18 -9.17
C GLU A 28 11.54 -17.27 -7.95
N ASP A 29 12.34 -16.20 -7.87
CA ASP A 29 12.36 -15.34 -6.69
C ASP A 29 11.01 -14.67 -6.40
N GLN A 30 10.35 -14.18 -7.46
CA GLN A 30 9.00 -13.63 -7.34
C GLN A 30 7.99 -14.68 -6.86
N ARG A 31 8.04 -15.90 -7.41
CA ARG A 31 7.17 -17.03 -7.01
C ARG A 31 7.35 -17.36 -5.53
N ARG A 32 8.61 -17.47 -5.06
CA ARG A 32 8.92 -17.71 -3.65
C ARG A 32 8.39 -16.60 -2.76
N LYS A 33 8.57 -15.34 -3.15
CA LYS A 33 8.09 -14.18 -2.38
C LYS A 33 6.58 -14.21 -2.19
N ILE A 34 5.84 -14.51 -3.25
CA ILE A 34 4.37 -14.66 -3.20
C ILE A 34 3.97 -15.81 -2.27
N LEU A 35 4.59 -16.99 -2.42
CA LEU A 35 4.28 -18.15 -1.58
C LEU A 35 4.57 -17.89 -0.11
N LYS A 36 5.74 -17.32 0.21
CA LYS A 36 6.08 -16.96 1.58
C LYS A 36 5.10 -15.96 2.17
N ASN A 37 4.67 -14.96 1.40
CA ASN A 37 3.67 -13.99 1.86
C ASN A 37 2.30 -14.64 2.12
N ARG A 38 1.89 -15.63 1.31
CA ARG A 38 0.63 -16.36 1.50
C ARG A 38 0.68 -17.38 2.64
N MET A 39 1.85 -17.98 2.86
CA MET A 39 2.09 -18.91 3.97
C MET A 39 2.26 -18.20 5.31
N PHE A 40 2.57 -16.90 5.29
CA PHE A 40 2.65 -16.10 6.51
C PHE A 40 1.26 -16.08 7.16
N THR A 41 1.14 -16.69 8.34
CA THR A 41 -0.02 -16.50 9.21
C THR A 41 -0.06 -15.02 9.60
N LEU A 42 -0.96 -14.29 8.96
CA LEU A 42 -1.26 -12.92 9.35
C LEU A 42 -1.97 -12.97 10.70
N ASP A 43 -1.51 -12.16 11.64
CA ASP A 43 -2.28 -11.86 12.84
C ASP A 43 -3.58 -11.18 12.39
N LEU A 44 -4.69 -11.91 12.48
CA LEU A 44 -6.00 -11.43 12.05
C LEU A 44 -6.39 -10.15 12.78
N ALA A 45 -6.01 -10.02 14.06
CA ALA A 45 -6.32 -8.82 14.84
C ALA A 45 -5.53 -7.61 14.31
N ALA A 46 -4.24 -7.79 14.01
CA ALA A 46 -3.42 -6.73 13.43
C ALA A 46 -3.92 -6.31 12.04
N GLU A 47 -4.33 -7.27 11.21
CA GLU A 47 -4.83 -6.98 9.87
C GLU A 47 -6.21 -6.31 9.88
N CYS A 48 -7.12 -6.74 10.77
CA CYS A 48 -8.39 -6.06 11.01
C CYS A 48 -8.16 -4.61 11.46
N ALA A 49 -7.28 -4.37 12.43
CA ALA A 49 -6.96 -3.02 12.90
C ALA A 49 -6.40 -2.13 11.76
N ARG A 50 -5.56 -2.70 10.89
CA ARG A 50 -5.05 -2.01 9.70
C ARG A 50 -6.16 -1.60 8.73
N ILE A 51 -7.11 -2.50 8.46
CA ILE A 51 -8.24 -2.25 7.56
C ILE A 51 -9.20 -1.22 8.16
N GLU A 52 -9.51 -1.32 9.45
CA GLU A 52 -10.36 -0.36 10.16
C GLU A 52 -9.80 1.06 10.10
N GLU A 53 -8.49 1.21 10.31
CA GLU A 53 -7.85 2.51 10.22
C GLU A 53 -7.96 3.07 8.80
N ILE A 54 -7.70 2.27 7.76
CA ILE A 54 -7.87 2.68 6.35
C ILE A 54 -9.30 3.15 6.08
N ASN A 55 -10.30 2.40 6.55
CA ASN A 55 -11.70 2.74 6.36
C ASN A 55 -12.07 4.05 7.07
N LYS A 56 -11.50 4.28 8.26
CA LYS A 56 -11.65 5.53 8.99
C LYS A 56 -11.08 6.71 8.20
N VAL A 57 -9.91 6.56 7.59
CA VAL A 57 -9.31 7.57 6.70
C VAL A 57 -10.21 7.94 5.55
N GLN A 58 -10.68 6.92 4.83
CA GLN A 58 -11.50 7.14 3.66
C GLN A 58 -12.83 7.80 4.04
N LYS A 59 -13.39 7.47 5.22
CA LYS A 59 -14.58 8.12 5.76
C LYS A 59 -14.33 9.59 6.08
N GLU A 60 -13.26 9.93 6.79
CA GLU A 60 -12.90 11.32 7.11
C GLU A 60 -12.69 12.17 5.85
N ILE A 61 -12.03 11.61 4.83
CA ILE A 61 -11.83 12.30 3.54
C ILE A 61 -13.17 12.51 2.84
N ARG A 62 -14.06 11.51 2.84
CA ARG A 62 -15.40 11.64 2.24
C ARG A 62 -16.21 12.73 2.94
N GLU A 63 -16.20 12.75 4.28
CA GLU A 63 -16.90 13.78 5.07
C GLU A 63 -16.32 15.17 4.82
N LEU A 64 -15.00 15.31 4.75
CA LEU A 64 -14.33 16.58 4.50
C LEU A 64 -14.58 17.13 3.09
N LEU A 65 -14.78 16.24 2.11
CA LEU A 65 -15.09 16.62 0.74
C LEU A 65 -16.60 16.74 0.49
N GLN A 66 -17.44 16.23 1.38
CA GLN A 66 -18.89 16.30 1.28
C GLN A 66 -19.37 17.75 1.31
N GLY A 67 -20.22 18.12 0.36
CA GLY A 67 -20.72 19.50 0.22
C GLY A 67 -19.72 20.46 -0.42
N THR A 68 -18.52 19.99 -0.77
CA THR A 68 -17.57 20.75 -1.61
C THR A 68 -17.80 20.43 -3.09
N ALA A 69 -17.27 21.28 -3.97
CA ALA A 69 -17.24 21.04 -5.42
C ALA A 69 -16.44 19.78 -5.83
N TYR A 70 -15.74 19.13 -4.88
CA TYR A 70 -14.93 17.95 -5.11
C TYR A 70 -15.61 16.64 -4.68
N THR A 71 -16.87 16.69 -4.22
CA THR A 71 -17.63 15.51 -3.78
C THR A 71 -17.63 14.41 -4.86
N GLU A 72 -17.88 14.77 -6.13
CA GLU A 72 -17.88 13.83 -7.25
C GLU A 72 -16.48 13.28 -7.59
N ARG A 73 -15.42 13.97 -7.20
CA ARG A 73 -14.02 13.60 -7.44
C ARG A 73 -13.38 12.89 -6.24
N THR A 74 -14.16 12.59 -5.21
CA THR A 74 -13.67 11.98 -3.95
C THR A 74 -12.90 10.69 -4.19
N ALA A 75 -13.38 9.80 -5.07
CA ALA A 75 -12.67 8.57 -5.41
C ALA A 75 -11.26 8.84 -5.95
N LYS A 76 -11.13 9.77 -6.91
CA LYS A 76 -9.83 10.17 -7.49
C LYS A 76 -8.89 10.80 -6.46
N ILE A 77 -9.44 11.48 -5.45
CA ILE A 77 -8.65 12.09 -4.37
C ILE A 77 -8.17 11.01 -3.39
N ILE A 78 -9.01 10.01 -3.08
CA ILE A 78 -8.61 8.85 -2.26
C ILE A 78 -7.49 8.07 -2.97
N ASP A 79 -7.64 7.76 -4.26
CA ASP A 79 -6.61 7.08 -5.05
C ASP A 79 -5.27 7.86 -5.02
N PHE A 80 -5.34 9.19 -5.14
CA PHE A 80 -4.17 10.05 -5.05
C PHE A 80 -3.46 9.99 -3.69
N ILE A 81 -4.23 9.88 -2.61
CA ILE A 81 -3.71 9.77 -1.25
C ILE A 81 -3.05 8.40 -1.04
N ASP A 82 -3.69 7.33 -1.51
CA ASP A 82 -3.19 5.96 -1.39
C ASP A 82 -1.89 5.76 -2.20
N GLU A 83 -1.81 6.31 -3.41
CA GLU A 83 -0.61 6.30 -4.25
C GLU A 83 0.57 7.04 -3.60
N ARG A 84 0.30 8.07 -2.78
CA ARG A 84 1.32 8.96 -2.20
C ARG A 84 1.47 8.86 -0.68
N LYS A 85 0.97 7.78 -0.08
CA LYS A 85 1.04 7.54 1.38
C LYS A 85 2.45 7.60 1.98
N ASN A 86 3.48 7.31 1.19
CA ASN A 86 4.89 7.30 1.60
C ASN A 86 5.70 8.51 1.08
N CYS A 87 5.04 9.48 0.45
CA CYS A 87 5.69 10.62 -0.19
C CYS A 87 5.88 11.80 0.76
N GLU A 88 6.87 12.65 0.47
CA GLU A 88 7.11 13.86 1.24
C GLU A 88 6.02 14.94 1.00
N LYS A 89 5.91 15.90 1.93
CA LYS A 89 4.96 17.03 1.82
C LYS A 89 5.10 17.81 0.50
N LYS A 90 6.33 17.95 -0.01
CA LYS A 90 6.60 18.64 -1.27
C LYS A 90 6.03 17.88 -2.47
N GLU A 91 6.14 16.56 -2.44
CA GLU A 91 5.62 15.67 -3.48
C GLU A 91 4.09 15.59 -3.48
N TRP A 92 3.48 15.76 -2.31
CA TRP A 92 2.03 15.92 -2.18
C TRP A 92 1.53 17.19 -2.87
N TYR A 93 2.21 18.31 -2.67
CA TYR A 93 1.85 19.58 -3.29
C TYR A 93 2.07 19.56 -4.81
N THR A 94 3.21 19.08 -5.29
CA THR A 94 3.46 18.97 -6.74
C THR A 94 2.56 17.93 -7.39
N GLY A 95 2.28 16.82 -6.71
CA GLY A 95 1.37 15.79 -7.18
C GLY A 95 -0.07 16.30 -7.35
N SER A 96 -0.57 17.09 -6.41
CA SER A 96 -1.93 17.63 -6.49
C SER A 96 -2.08 18.63 -7.63
N LEU A 97 -1.05 19.47 -7.85
CA LEU A 97 -0.99 20.42 -8.96
C LEU A 97 -1.00 19.71 -10.32
N HIS A 98 -0.26 18.61 -10.47
CA HIS A 98 -0.22 17.85 -11.73
C HIS A 98 -1.53 17.11 -12.01
N ARG A 99 -2.13 16.46 -10.99
CA ARG A 99 -3.31 15.60 -11.20
C ARG A 99 -4.62 16.38 -11.29
N PHE A 100 -4.75 17.47 -10.56
CA PHE A 100 -5.99 18.24 -10.46
C PHE A 100 -5.86 19.65 -11.06
N GLY A 101 -4.67 20.06 -11.49
CA GLY A 101 -4.41 21.39 -12.04
C GLY A 101 -4.13 22.43 -10.95
N ARG A 102 -3.71 23.62 -11.38
CA ARG A 102 -3.17 24.66 -10.48
C ARG A 102 -4.18 25.19 -9.47
N LYS A 103 -5.42 25.45 -9.91
CA LYS A 103 -6.49 26.00 -9.07
C LYS A 103 -7.03 24.93 -8.10
N ASP A 104 -7.56 23.84 -8.64
CA ASP A 104 -8.17 22.77 -7.84
C ASP A 104 -7.13 22.05 -6.97
N GLY A 105 -5.94 21.74 -7.52
CA GLY A 105 -4.87 21.05 -6.80
C GLY A 105 -4.34 21.82 -5.59
N THR A 106 -4.36 23.16 -5.63
CA THR A 106 -4.00 23.99 -4.48
C THR A 106 -5.06 23.93 -3.39
N VAL A 107 -6.34 23.97 -3.76
CA VAL A 107 -7.46 23.92 -2.82
C VAL A 107 -7.56 22.53 -2.19
N ILE A 108 -7.48 21.47 -3.00
CA ILE A 108 -7.45 20.08 -2.54
C ILE A 108 -6.27 19.88 -1.59
N TYR A 109 -5.05 20.28 -1.96
CA TYR A 109 -3.91 20.18 -1.04
C TYR A 109 -4.13 20.92 0.28
N ARG A 110 -4.79 22.09 0.26
CA ARG A 110 -5.03 22.88 1.47
C ARG A 110 -6.10 22.27 2.37
N LEU A 111 -7.20 21.80 1.77
CA LEU A 111 -8.27 21.04 2.43
C LEU A 111 -7.71 19.78 3.08
N LEU A 112 -6.95 19.01 2.30
CA LEU A 112 -6.26 17.83 2.75
C LEU A 112 -5.25 18.21 3.83
N LYS A 113 -4.33 19.15 3.65
CA LYS A 113 -3.36 19.54 4.70
C LYS A 113 -4.03 19.92 6.03
N ASN A 114 -5.17 20.59 6.00
CA ASN A 114 -5.89 21.02 7.18
C ASN A 114 -6.65 19.86 7.86
N GLY A 115 -7.24 18.94 7.10
CA GLY A 115 -7.86 17.72 7.64
C GLY A 115 -6.86 16.61 7.99
N ILE A 116 -5.78 16.50 7.22
CA ILE A 116 -4.72 15.46 7.25
C ILE A 116 -3.58 15.82 8.20
N ASN A 117 -3.55 17.00 8.82
CA ASN A 117 -2.57 17.26 9.89
C ASN A 117 -2.72 16.25 11.06
N HIS A 118 -3.86 15.55 11.16
CA HIS A 118 -4.09 14.42 12.04
C HIS A 118 -3.44 13.09 11.57
N TYR A 119 -3.17 12.90 10.28
CA TYR A 119 -2.65 11.67 9.65
C TYR A 119 -1.17 11.39 9.89
N LYS A 120 -0.35 12.45 10.03
CA LYS A 120 1.09 12.28 10.28
C LYS A 120 1.40 11.55 11.58
N LYS A 121 0.47 11.58 12.54
CA LYS A 121 0.57 10.83 13.79
C LYS A 121 0.39 9.32 13.57
N TYR A 122 -0.33 8.87 12.54
CA TYR A 122 -0.69 7.46 12.37
C TYR A 122 0.29 6.66 11.51
N ILE A 123 0.88 7.25 10.46
CA ILE A 123 1.87 6.56 9.62
C ILE A 123 3.22 6.38 10.35
N ALA A 124 3.60 7.31 11.22
CA ALA A 124 4.81 7.17 12.04
C ALA A 124 4.69 6.05 13.09
N ASN A 125 3.52 5.91 13.72
CA ASN A 125 3.26 4.89 14.75
C ASN A 125 3.15 3.46 14.20
N ALA A 126 2.86 3.28 12.91
CA ALA A 126 2.82 1.96 12.28
C ALA A 126 4.23 1.36 12.04
N ASN A 127 5.27 2.21 11.90
CA ASN A 127 6.65 1.76 11.68
C ASN A 127 7.45 1.55 12.97
N GLU A 128 6.99 2.08 14.11
CA GLU A 128 7.68 1.92 15.41
C GLU A 128 7.27 0.66 16.19
N LYS A 129 6.14 0.00 15.84
CA LYS A 129 5.68 -1.22 16.52
C LYS A 129 6.16 -2.53 15.91
N THR A 130 7.04 -2.48 14.91
CA THR A 130 7.58 -3.66 14.20
C THR A 130 9.11 -3.72 14.24
N LYS A 131 9.74 -3.13 15.25
CA LYS A 131 11.18 -3.27 15.51
C LYS A 131 11.45 -3.94 16.83
#